data_AF-A0A7L4QVE8-F1
#
_entry.id   AF-A0A7L4QVE8-F1
#
_cell.length_a   1.000
_cell.length_b   1.000
_cell.length_c   1.000
_cell.angle_alpha   90.00
_cell.angle_beta   90.00
_cell.angle_gamma   90.00
#
_symmetry.space_group_name_H-M   'P 1'
#
loop_
_entity.id
_entity.type
_entity.pdbx_description
1 polymer ?
#
loop_
_entity_poly.entity_id
_entity_poly.type
_entity_poly.pdbx_seq_one_letter_code
_entity_poly.pdbx_strand_id
1 'polypeptide(L)'
;MNGKLKGELVRVAGPKAIKIHENSHFGQFIQGELQLPLIEALFLVEKDKLTLSFKGRELSREEFTDLIQDKGLFTKYLVFKDLRNRGYIVKTGFKYGSEFRLYERGRSPGNGHSDFLVKVLTEDQQITINDFSSYVRVAHGVNKKLMLAVVDDEQDITYYNVEWTRP
;
A
#
# COMPACT_ATOMS: atom_id res chain seq x y z
N MET A 1 -10.71 13.93 -9.47
CA MET A 1 -11.55 12.92 -10.17
C MET A 1 -12.52 12.35 -9.16
N ASN A 2 -13.65 11.77 -9.58
CA ASN A 2 -14.70 11.36 -8.64
C ASN A 2 -14.68 9.84 -8.47
N GLY A 3 -14.62 9.38 -7.23
CA GLY A 3 -14.67 7.99 -6.84
C GLY A 3 -15.93 7.66 -6.05
N LYS A 4 -16.43 6.44 -6.22
CA LYS A 4 -17.54 5.89 -5.44
C LYS A 4 -17.01 4.80 -4.52
N LEU A 5 -17.20 4.97 -3.21
CA LEU A 5 -16.88 3.93 -2.23
C LEU A 5 -17.89 2.80 -2.33
N LYS A 6 -17.42 1.57 -2.54
CA LYS A 6 -18.24 0.35 -2.60
C LYS A 6 -17.55 -0.79 -1.85
N GLY A 7 -17.99 -1.04 -0.63
CA GLY A 7 -17.37 -2.04 0.25
C GLY A 7 -15.96 -1.62 0.63
N GLU A 8 -14.96 -2.43 0.27
CA GLU A 8 -13.55 -2.18 0.60
C GLU A 8 -12.74 -1.57 -0.55
N LEU A 9 -13.43 -1.07 -1.58
CA LEU A 9 -12.80 -0.51 -2.77
C LEU A 9 -13.48 0.80 -3.17
N VAL A 10 -12.69 1.69 -3.77
CA VAL A 10 -13.19 2.89 -4.44
C VAL A 10 -13.13 2.66 -5.94
N ARG A 11 -14.27 2.86 -6.61
CA ARG A 11 -14.38 2.74 -8.06
C ARG A 11 -14.31 4.10 -8.70
N VAL A 12 -13.47 4.24 -9.71
CA VAL A 12 -13.26 5.48 -10.46
C VAL A 12 -13.39 5.15 -11.95
N ALA A 13 -14.19 5.94 -12.65
CA ALA A 13 -14.35 5.84 -14.10
C ALA A 13 -13.77 7.08 -14.82
N GLY A 14 -13.51 6.93 -16.12
CA GLY A 14 -13.14 8.01 -17.01
C GLY A 14 -11.65 8.16 -17.29
N PRO A 15 -11.27 9.09 -18.19
CA PRO A 15 -9.92 9.17 -18.75
C PRO A 15 -8.84 9.55 -17.73
N LYS A 16 -9.19 10.29 -16.68
CA LYS A 16 -8.25 10.62 -15.58
C LYS A 16 -7.84 9.37 -14.79
N ALA A 17 -8.71 8.37 -14.67
CA ALA A 17 -8.41 7.12 -14.00
C ALA A 17 -7.36 6.31 -14.80
N ILE A 18 -7.49 6.30 -16.12
CA ILE A 18 -6.53 5.63 -17.04
C ILE A 18 -5.13 6.23 -16.85
N LYS A 19 -5.02 7.55 -16.94
CA LYS A 19 -3.74 8.25 -16.76
C LYS A 19 -3.07 7.98 -15.42
N ILE A 20 -3.85 7.91 -14.33
CA ILE A 20 -3.30 7.65 -12.99
C ILE A 20 -2.79 6.21 -12.85
N HIS A 21 -3.45 5.25 -13.50
CA HIS A 21 -2.99 3.88 -13.52
C HIS A 21 -1.72 3.72 -14.37
N GLU A 22 -1.71 4.27 -15.59
CA GLU A 22 -0.59 4.12 -16.53
C GLU A 22 0.68 4.81 -16.01
N ASN A 23 0.55 6.05 -15.52
CA ASN A 23 1.72 6.83 -15.14
C ASN A 23 2.21 6.53 -13.72
N SER A 24 1.30 6.21 -12.80
CA SER A 24 1.61 6.13 -11.37
C SER A 24 1.25 4.78 -10.75
N HIS A 25 0.72 3.85 -11.54
CA HIS A 25 0.45 2.48 -11.12
C HIS A 25 -0.42 2.43 -9.86
N PHE A 26 -1.45 3.26 -9.79
CA PHE A 26 -2.51 3.12 -8.78
C PHE A 26 -3.61 2.21 -9.30
N GLY A 27 -4.19 1.43 -8.40
CA GLY A 27 -5.33 0.58 -8.59
C GLY A 27 -5.11 -0.56 -9.57
N GLN A 28 -6.22 -1.18 -9.93
CA GLN A 28 -6.33 -2.18 -10.97
C GLN A 28 -7.57 -1.91 -11.81
N PHE A 29 -7.44 -2.00 -13.13
CA PHE A 29 -8.60 -1.94 -14.02
C PHE A 29 -9.35 -3.27 -14.03
N ILE A 30 -10.64 -3.21 -13.72
CA ILE A 30 -11.54 -4.35 -13.75
C ILE A 30 -12.86 -3.87 -14.37
N GLN A 31 -13.30 -4.52 -15.45
CA GLN A 31 -14.56 -4.19 -16.15
C GLN A 31 -14.66 -2.71 -16.58
N GLY A 32 -13.55 -2.11 -17.02
CA GLY A 32 -13.50 -0.72 -17.49
C GLY A 32 -13.51 0.35 -16.39
N GLU A 33 -13.54 -0.03 -15.11
CA GLU A 33 -13.41 0.87 -13.98
C GLU A 33 -12.06 0.65 -13.28
N LEU A 34 -11.46 1.73 -12.79
CA LEU A 34 -10.30 1.67 -11.91
C LEU A 34 -10.78 1.35 -10.50
N GLN A 35 -10.33 0.25 -9.94
CA GLN A 35 -10.58 -0.14 -8.55
C GLN A 35 -9.35 0.20 -7.71
N LEU A 36 -9.56 1.06 -6.72
CA LEU A 36 -8.55 1.51 -5.76
C LEU A 36 -8.82 0.85 -4.41
N PRO A 37 -7.82 0.19 -3.81
CA PRO A 37 -7.82 -0.13 -2.38
C PRO A 37 -8.00 1.14 -1.55
N LEU A 38 -8.61 1.02 -0.36
CA LEU A 38 -8.92 2.18 0.48
C LEU A 38 -7.66 3.02 0.81
N ILE A 39 -6.53 2.36 1.08
CA ILE A 39 -5.25 3.04 1.34
C ILE A 39 -4.75 3.87 0.15
N GLU A 40 -4.96 3.41 -1.08
CA GLU A 40 -4.57 4.13 -2.28
C GLU A 40 -5.53 5.30 -2.55
N ALA A 41 -6.82 5.08 -2.29
CA ALA A 41 -7.83 6.12 -2.39
C ALA A 41 -7.54 7.25 -1.40
N LEU A 42 -7.20 6.95 -0.14
CA LEU A 42 -6.91 7.98 0.87
C LEU A 42 -5.69 8.80 0.46
N PHE A 43 -4.65 8.16 -0.08
CA PHE A 43 -3.50 8.88 -0.60
C PHE A 43 -3.87 9.85 -1.74
N LEU A 44 -4.76 9.44 -2.65
CA LEU A 44 -5.21 10.30 -3.74
C LEU A 44 -6.15 11.42 -3.27
N VAL A 45 -6.92 11.20 -2.21
CA VAL A 45 -7.74 12.23 -1.54
C VAL A 45 -6.83 13.26 -0.87
N GLU A 46 -5.80 12.85 -0.13
CA GLU A 46 -4.84 13.77 0.50
C GLU A 46 -4.07 14.62 -0.52
N LYS A 47 -3.81 14.09 -1.71
CA LYS A 47 -3.16 14.82 -2.81
C LYS A 47 -4.14 15.65 -3.65
N ASP A 48 -5.39 15.79 -3.22
CA ASP A 48 -6.48 16.50 -3.92
C ASP A 48 -6.71 16.00 -5.36
N LYS A 49 -6.34 14.74 -5.62
CA LYS A 49 -6.54 14.09 -6.93
C LYS A 49 -7.88 13.38 -7.00
N LEU A 50 -8.46 12.97 -5.87
CA LEU A 50 -9.69 12.17 -5.79
C LEU A 50 -10.68 12.80 -4.80
N THR A 51 -11.94 12.90 -5.23
CA THR A 51 -13.10 13.25 -4.40
C THR A 51 -13.95 12.00 -4.23
N LEU A 52 -14.43 11.71 -3.02
CA LEU A 52 -15.14 10.48 -2.72
C LEU A 52 -16.64 10.72 -2.50
N SER A 53 -17.43 9.73 -2.89
CA SER A 53 -18.86 9.69 -2.60
C SER A 53 -19.28 8.31 -2.08
N PHE A 54 -20.19 8.30 -1.12
CA PHE A 54 -20.79 7.09 -0.56
C PHE A 54 -22.30 7.28 -0.41
N LYS A 55 -23.07 6.33 -0.94
CA LYS A 55 -24.54 6.36 -0.95
C LYS A 55 -25.14 7.70 -1.45
N GLY A 56 -24.48 8.32 -2.43
CA GLY A 56 -24.93 9.59 -3.02
C GLY A 56 -24.52 10.86 -2.27
N ARG A 57 -23.86 10.74 -1.10
CA ARG A 57 -23.28 11.87 -0.36
C ARG A 57 -21.78 11.95 -0.64
N GLU A 58 -21.24 13.16 -0.71
CA GLU A 58 -19.79 13.37 -0.70
C GLU A 58 -19.22 12.98 0.67
N LEU A 59 -18.05 12.33 0.67
CA LEU A 59 -17.30 11.99 1.87
C LEU A 59 -16.17 13.00 2.03
N SER A 60 -16.10 13.62 3.21
CA SER A 60 -14.96 14.47 3.58
C SER A 60 -13.70 13.62 3.79
N ARG A 61 -12.55 14.30 3.80
CA ARG A 61 -11.24 13.67 4.05
C ARG A 61 -11.20 13.06 5.45
N GLU A 62 -11.73 13.77 6.42
CA GLU A 62 -11.79 13.38 7.83
C GLU A 62 -12.63 12.11 7.98
N GLU A 63 -13.87 12.10 7.46
CA GLU A 63 -14.75 10.93 7.51
C GLU A 63 -14.13 9.69 6.84
N PHE A 64 -13.37 9.87 5.76
CA PHE A 64 -12.70 8.76 5.11
C PHE A 64 -11.45 8.29 5.87
N THR A 65 -10.76 9.18 6.57
CA THR A 65 -9.61 8.85 7.42
C THR A 65 -10.08 8.06 8.64
N ASP A 66 -11.18 8.49 9.28
CA ASP A 66 -11.80 7.77 10.39
C ASP A 66 -12.21 6.36 9.96
N LEU A 67 -12.80 6.20 8.77
CA LEU A 67 -13.14 4.88 8.22
C LEU A 67 -11.90 3.97 8.04
N ILE A 68 -10.76 4.54 7.64
CA ILE A 68 -9.50 3.79 7.49
C ILE A 68 -8.97 3.35 8.86
N GLN A 69 -9.09 4.23 9.86
CA GLN A 69 -8.68 3.96 11.24
C GLN A 69 -9.56 2.87 11.88
N ASP A 70 -10.88 2.95 11.74
CA ASP A 70 -11.84 1.95 12.22
C ASP A 70 -11.59 0.56 11.61
N LYS A 71 -11.05 0.51 10.40
CA LYS A 71 -10.67 -0.74 9.72
C LYS A 71 -9.28 -1.27 10.11
N GLY A 72 -8.55 -0.59 11.00
CA GLY A 72 -7.18 -0.94 11.37
C GLY A 72 -6.20 -0.84 10.20
N LEU A 73 -6.48 0.00 9.21
CA LEU A 73 -5.65 0.17 8.02
C LEU A 73 -4.71 1.38 8.10
N PHE A 74 -4.81 2.18 9.17
CA PHE A 74 -4.09 3.44 9.28
C PHE A 74 -2.56 3.25 9.33
N THR A 75 -2.04 2.30 10.11
CA THR A 75 -0.60 1.98 10.14
C THR A 75 -0.06 1.58 8.77
N LYS A 76 -0.83 0.75 8.04
CA LYS A 76 -0.48 0.36 6.66
C LYS A 76 -0.52 1.56 5.72
N TYR A 77 -1.44 2.48 5.95
CA TYR A 77 -1.55 3.71 5.18
C TYR A 77 -0.37 4.65 5.40
N LEU A 78 0.11 4.83 6.64
CA LEU A 78 1.30 5.64 6.94
C LEU A 78 2.52 5.15 6.16
N VAL A 79 2.79 3.83 6.22
CA VAL A 79 3.88 3.20 5.45
C VAL A 79 3.67 3.35 3.96
N PHE A 80 2.44 3.14 3.46
CA PHE A 80 2.13 3.33 2.04
C PHE A 80 2.41 4.78 1.60
N LYS A 81 1.98 5.76 2.39
CA LYS A 81 2.13 7.20 2.12
C LYS A 81 3.59 7.60 2.08
N ASP A 82 4.39 7.19 3.07
CA ASP A 82 5.83 7.46 3.11
C ASP A 82 6.53 6.87 1.87
N LEU A 83 6.34 5.58 1.59
CA LEU A 83 6.98 4.91 0.45
C LEU A 83 6.56 5.53 -0.90
N ARG A 84 5.29 5.90 -1.06
CA ARG A 84 4.81 6.60 -2.26
C ARG A 84 5.40 8.00 -2.38
N ASN A 85 5.51 8.76 -1.29
CA ASN A 85 6.15 10.08 -1.29
C ASN A 85 7.66 9.97 -1.63
N ARG A 86 8.31 8.88 -1.22
CA ARG A 86 9.71 8.56 -1.61
C ARG A 86 9.85 8.10 -3.06
N GLY A 87 8.78 8.01 -3.84
CA GLY A 87 8.81 7.69 -5.26
C GLY A 87 8.85 6.20 -5.60
N TYR A 88 8.62 5.30 -4.63
CA TYR A 88 8.46 3.88 -4.90
C TYR A 88 7.09 3.59 -5.53
N ILE A 89 7.03 2.57 -6.38
CA ILE A 89 5.75 1.99 -6.76
C ILE A 89 5.40 0.92 -5.73
N VAL A 90 4.37 1.21 -4.94
CA VAL A 90 3.86 0.31 -3.91
C VAL A 90 2.68 -0.49 -4.47
N LYS A 91 2.77 -1.81 -4.44
CA LYS A 91 1.70 -2.75 -4.82
C LYS A 91 1.41 -3.71 -3.68
N THR A 92 0.25 -4.37 -3.73
CA THR A 92 -0.10 -5.42 -2.76
C THR A 92 0.96 -6.53 -2.72
N GLY A 93 1.38 -6.88 -1.50
CA GLY A 93 2.25 -8.01 -1.20
C GLY A 93 1.48 -9.31 -0.89
N PHE A 94 0.14 -9.31 -1.02
CA PHE A 94 -0.74 -10.39 -0.56
C PHE A 94 -0.31 -11.78 -1.06
N LYS A 95 0.15 -11.89 -2.31
CA LYS A 95 0.67 -13.15 -2.89
C LYS A 95 1.86 -13.75 -2.15
N TYR A 96 2.55 -12.95 -1.35
CA TYR A 96 3.75 -13.30 -0.60
C TYR A 96 3.51 -13.18 0.91
N GLY A 97 2.25 -13.13 1.35
CA GLY A 97 1.91 -12.95 2.76
C GLY A 97 2.46 -11.65 3.36
N SER A 98 2.75 -10.62 2.55
CA SER A 98 3.25 -9.30 2.97
C SER A 98 2.21 -8.21 2.68
N GLU A 99 2.29 -7.07 3.37
CA GLU A 99 1.37 -5.95 3.11
C GLU A 99 1.67 -5.37 1.72
N PHE A 100 2.95 -5.13 1.44
CA PHE A 100 3.38 -4.52 0.19
C PHE A 100 4.53 -5.24 -0.49
N ARG A 101 4.64 -5.01 -1.79
CA ARG A 101 5.84 -5.23 -2.58
C ARG A 101 6.20 -3.93 -3.29
N LEU A 102 7.49 -3.64 -3.35
CA LEU A 102 8.00 -2.39 -3.91
C LEU A 102 8.75 -2.63 -5.21
N TYR A 103 8.64 -1.67 -6.11
CA TYR A 103 9.56 -1.51 -7.23
C TYR A 103 10.42 -0.30 -6.94
N GLU A 104 11.73 -0.44 -7.14
CA GLU A 104 12.69 0.65 -7.07
C GLU A 104 12.31 1.79 -8.02
N ARG A 105 12.84 2.98 -7.72
CA ARG A 105 12.63 4.18 -8.53
C ARG A 105 13.09 3.92 -9.97
N GLY A 106 12.22 4.24 -10.93
CA GLY A 106 12.47 4.00 -12.35
C GLY A 106 12.14 2.59 -12.84
N ARG A 107 11.80 1.65 -11.94
CA ARG A 107 11.23 0.35 -12.31
C ARG A 107 9.71 0.36 -12.16
N SER A 108 9.05 -0.48 -12.94
CA SER A 108 7.59 -0.62 -12.90
C SER A 108 7.13 -2.04 -13.15
N PRO A 109 5.90 -2.39 -12.71
CA PRO A 109 5.23 -3.61 -13.16
C PRO A 109 5.24 -3.71 -14.70
N GLY A 110 5.72 -4.84 -15.23
CA GLY A 110 5.83 -5.09 -16.67
C GLY A 110 7.26 -4.98 -17.22
N ASN A 111 8.09 -4.10 -16.65
CA ASN A 111 9.48 -3.89 -17.06
C ASN A 111 10.52 -4.39 -16.03
N GLY A 112 10.06 -5.10 -14.99
CA GLY A 112 10.93 -5.67 -13.97
C GLY A 112 10.15 -6.44 -12.90
N HIS A 113 10.90 -7.07 -11.99
CA HIS A 113 10.37 -7.69 -10.78
C HIS A 113 10.36 -6.68 -9.62
N SER A 114 9.47 -6.88 -8.64
CA SER A 114 9.53 -6.11 -7.40
C SER A 114 10.78 -6.48 -6.60
N ASP A 115 11.44 -5.50 -5.99
CA ASP A 115 12.75 -5.66 -5.34
C ASP A 115 12.60 -6.01 -3.84
N PHE A 116 11.54 -5.48 -3.20
CA PHE A 116 11.30 -5.65 -1.77
C PHE A 116 9.92 -6.25 -1.48
N LEU A 117 9.84 -7.03 -0.40
CA LEU A 117 8.60 -7.29 0.34
C LEU A 117 8.61 -6.46 1.61
N VAL A 118 7.51 -5.78 1.90
CA VAL A 118 7.39 -4.93 3.09
C VAL A 118 6.45 -5.60 4.08
N LYS A 119 6.95 -5.80 5.30
CA LYS A 119 6.13 -6.12 6.46
C LYS A 119 5.93 -4.91 7.35
N VAL A 120 4.67 -4.57 7.58
CA VAL A 120 4.28 -3.45 8.45
C VAL A 120 4.05 -4.00 9.85
N LEU A 121 4.71 -3.41 10.83
CA LEU A 121 4.62 -3.74 12.25
C LEU A 121 4.41 -2.45 13.05
N THR A 122 3.74 -2.51 14.19
CA THR A 122 3.83 -1.45 15.20
C THR A 122 4.98 -1.75 16.17
N GLU A 123 5.53 -0.73 16.82
CA GLU A 123 6.66 -0.90 17.75
C GLU A 123 6.31 -1.84 18.94
N ASP A 124 5.08 -1.79 19.41
CA ASP A 124 4.55 -2.63 20.48
C ASP A 124 4.12 -4.05 20.02
N GLN A 125 4.16 -4.33 18.71
CA GLN A 125 3.70 -5.59 18.16
C GLN A 125 4.65 -6.73 18.54
N GLN A 126 4.12 -7.70 19.30
CA GLN A 126 4.83 -8.95 19.55
C GLN A 126 4.82 -9.83 18.30
N ILE A 127 6.00 -10.29 17.89
CA ILE A 127 6.17 -11.27 16.81
C ILE A 127 6.90 -12.51 17.35
N THR A 128 6.47 -13.70 16.95
CA THR A 128 7.21 -14.92 17.31
C THR A 128 8.42 -15.08 16.40
N ILE A 129 9.44 -15.82 16.88
CA ILE A 129 10.60 -16.18 16.05
C ILE A 129 10.17 -16.99 14.81
N ASN A 130 9.10 -17.77 14.92
CA ASN A 130 8.55 -18.55 13.81
C ASN A 130 7.92 -17.63 12.74
N ASP A 131 7.19 -16.59 13.14
CA ASP A 131 6.64 -15.60 12.21
C ASP A 131 7.75 -14.85 11.49
N PHE A 132 8.73 -14.36 12.25
CA PHE A 132 9.90 -13.67 11.71
C PHE A 132 10.66 -14.54 10.71
N SER A 133 10.98 -15.79 11.09
CA SER A 133 11.62 -16.77 10.23
C SER A 133 10.80 -17.07 8.97
N SER A 134 9.47 -17.12 9.09
CA SER A 134 8.56 -17.30 7.95
C SER A 134 8.63 -16.13 6.97
N TYR A 135 8.69 -14.89 7.47
CA TYR A 135 8.84 -13.70 6.62
C TYR A 135 10.14 -13.75 5.83
N VAL A 136 11.25 -14.07 6.51
CA VAL A 136 12.58 -14.20 5.89
C VAL A 136 12.58 -15.31 4.85
N ARG A 137 12.02 -16.48 5.18
CA ARG A 137 11.91 -17.63 4.27
C ARG A 137 11.15 -17.28 3.00
N VAL A 138 10.00 -16.59 3.13
CA VAL A 138 9.20 -16.21 1.95
C VAL A 138 9.95 -15.22 1.08
N ALA A 139 10.52 -14.16 1.66
CA ALA A 139 11.29 -13.16 0.92
C ALA A 139 12.48 -13.78 0.17
N HIS A 140 13.27 -14.61 0.87
CA HIS A 140 14.37 -15.36 0.27
C HIS A 140 13.90 -16.31 -0.84
N GLY A 141 12.81 -17.05 -0.61
CA GLY A 141 12.25 -18.00 -1.58
C GLY A 141 11.76 -17.37 -2.88
N VAL A 142 11.40 -16.08 -2.88
CA VAL A 142 11.00 -15.34 -4.10
C VAL A 142 12.07 -14.36 -4.59
N ASN A 143 13.30 -14.51 -4.10
CA ASN A 143 14.47 -13.66 -4.40
C ASN A 143 14.16 -12.16 -4.26
N LYS A 144 13.67 -11.77 -3.07
CA LYS A 144 13.36 -10.38 -2.69
C LYS A 144 13.97 -10.07 -1.34
N LYS A 145 14.28 -8.79 -1.14
CA LYS A 145 14.70 -8.29 0.17
C LYS A 145 13.48 -8.15 1.08
N LEU A 146 13.62 -8.54 2.35
CA LEU A 146 12.60 -8.28 3.36
C LEU A 146 12.88 -6.92 4.00
N MET A 147 11.89 -6.04 3.95
CA MET A 147 11.91 -4.76 4.62
C MET A 147 10.85 -4.77 5.72
N LEU A 148 11.27 -4.63 6.97
CA LEU A 148 10.34 -4.33 8.05
C LEU A 148 10.13 -2.83 8.13
N ALA A 149 8.88 -2.39 8.15
CA ALA A 149 8.47 -1.01 8.40
C ALA A 149 7.80 -0.98 9.77
N VAL A 150 8.53 -0.52 10.77
CA VAL A 150 8.07 -0.42 12.15
C VAL A 150 7.57 1.00 12.38
N VAL A 151 6.32 1.12 12.82
CA VAL A 151 5.65 2.39 13.11
C VAL A 151 5.52 2.55 14.62
N ASP A 152 6.02 3.65 15.16
CA ASP A 152 5.91 3.98 16.59
C ASP A 152 4.59 4.70 16.92
N ASP A 153 4.41 5.08 18.19
CA ASP A 153 3.24 5.79 18.70
C ASP A 153 3.16 7.25 18.21
N GLU A 154 4.30 7.85 17.88
CA GLU A 154 4.41 9.18 17.24
C GLU A 154 4.16 9.13 15.72
N GLN A 155 3.87 7.95 15.16
CA GLN A 155 3.62 7.69 13.73
C GLN A 155 4.87 7.83 12.84
N ASP A 156 6.05 7.87 13.43
CA ASP A 156 7.31 7.81 12.73
C ASP A 156 7.61 6.37 12.28
N ILE A 157 8.35 6.26 11.18
CA ILE A 157 8.56 4.98 10.49
C ILE A 157 10.04 4.66 10.39
N THR A 158 10.44 3.56 11.00
CA THR A 158 11.80 3.01 10.88
C THR A 158 11.81 1.77 10.00
N TYR A 159 12.72 1.75 9.03
CA TYR A 159 12.86 0.65 8.07
C TYR A 159 14.09 -0.21 8.38
N TYR A 160 13.89 -1.52 8.52
CA TYR A 160 14.96 -2.50 8.69
C TYR A 160 15.05 -3.42 7.46
N ASN A 161 16.24 -3.55 6.87
CA ASN A 161 16.51 -4.58 5.87
C ASN A 161 16.91 -5.86 6.59
N VAL A 162 16.26 -6.97 6.26
CA VAL A 162 16.53 -8.28 6.83
C VAL A 162 16.91 -9.23 5.71
N GLU A 163 18.09 -9.82 5.82
CA GLU A 163 18.61 -10.77 4.85
C GLU A 163 19.02 -12.04 5.59
N TRP A 164 18.74 -13.18 4.96
CA TRP A 164 19.26 -14.45 5.45
C TRP A 164 20.72 -14.58 5.06
N THR A 165 21.57 -14.89 6.03
CA THR A 165 23.01 -15.07 5.83
C THR A 165 23.40 -16.51 6.13
N ARG A 166 24.30 -17.07 5.31
CA ARG A 166 25.11 -18.24 5.68
C ARG A 166 26.44 -17.72 6.22
N PRO A 167 26.76 -17.97 7.50
CA PRO A 167 28.08 -17.64 8.07
C PRO A 167 29.23 -18.31 7.33
#